data_AF-T1AA00-F1
#
_entry.id   AF-T1AA00-F1
#
_cell.length_a   1.000
_cell.length_b   1.000
_cell.length_c   1.000
_cell.angle_alpha   90.00
_cell.angle_beta   90.00
_cell.angle_gamma   90.00
#
_symmetry.space_group_name_H-M   'P 1'
#
loop_
_entity.id
_entity.type
_entity.pdbx_description
1 polymer ?
#
loop_
_entity_poly.entity_id
_entity_poly.type
_entity_poly.pdbx_seq_one_letter_code
_entity_poly.pdbx_strand_id
1 'polypeptide(L)'
;EPGVGYVLRPGFTLPPLMFSEDEIEALVLGSRWVADRADDPLGQAARNALAKIAAVLPTELRNALDASALFVGAGAVIAAGDQELVAIRHAIRSESKLRIRYR
;
A
#
# COMPACT_ATOMS: atom_id res chain seq x y z
N GLU A 1 13.65 41.63 -13.33
CA GLU A 1 14.06 41.49 -11.92
C GLU A 1 13.84 40.03 -11.51
N PRO A 2 14.83 39.32 -10.96
CA PRO A 2 14.63 37.94 -10.55
C PRO A 2 13.70 37.90 -9.34
N GLY A 3 12.66 37.06 -9.47
CA GLY A 3 11.47 37.06 -8.63
C GLY A 3 11.67 36.59 -7.20
N VAL A 4 10.75 37.04 -6.35
CA VAL A 4 10.65 36.72 -4.92
C VAL A 4 10.50 35.21 -4.72
N GLY A 5 11.46 34.59 -4.04
CA GLY A 5 11.37 33.21 -3.56
C GLY A 5 10.78 33.15 -2.15
N TYR A 6 10.09 32.06 -1.82
CA TYR A 6 9.62 31.78 -0.46
C TYR A 6 10.62 30.85 0.25
N VAL A 7 11.07 31.22 1.44
CA VAL A 7 11.90 30.40 2.32
C VAL A 7 11.16 30.16 3.63
N LEU A 8 11.06 28.89 4.02
CA LEU A 8 10.58 28.52 5.35
C LEU A 8 11.60 28.98 6.39
N ARG A 9 11.13 29.72 7.40
CA ARG A 9 11.99 30.16 8.50
C ARG A 9 12.46 28.95 9.32
N PRO A 10 13.74 28.91 9.73
CA PRO A 10 14.21 27.89 10.67
C PRO A 10 13.31 27.85 11.92
N GLY A 11 12.93 26.66 12.36
CA GLY A 11 12.04 26.45 13.52
C GLY A 11 10.59 26.14 13.18
N PHE A 12 10.17 26.27 11.91
CA PHE A 12 8.89 25.71 11.44
C PHE A 12 9.14 24.30 10.90
N THR A 13 9.22 23.31 11.79
CA THR A 13 9.06 21.91 11.39
C THR A 13 7.58 21.70 11.05
N LEU A 14 7.27 21.14 9.88
CA LEU A 14 5.93 20.62 9.67
C LEU A 14 5.62 19.65 10.82
N PRO A 15 4.51 19.82 11.56
CA PRO A 15 4.08 18.79 12.48
C PRO A 15 3.92 17.48 11.68
N PRO A 16 4.19 16.31 12.28
CA PRO A 16 3.97 15.04 11.63
C PRO A 16 2.55 15.02 11.06
N LEU A 17 2.42 14.94 9.73
CA LEU A 17 1.13 14.78 9.07
C LEU A 17 0.61 13.41 9.44
N MET A 18 -0.37 13.37 10.35
CA MET A 18 -1.07 12.14 10.69
C MET A 18 -2.21 11.92 9.71
N PHE A 19 -2.38 10.66 9.33
CA PHE A 19 -3.57 10.22 8.62
C PHE A 19 -4.81 10.46 9.49
N SER A 20 -5.91 10.82 8.84
CA SER A 20 -7.22 10.76 9.49
C SER A 20 -7.63 9.32 9.77
N GLU A 21 -8.67 9.13 10.60
CA GLU A 21 -9.23 7.79 10.85
C GLU A 21 -9.67 7.11 9.55
N ASP A 22 -10.39 7.83 8.69
CA ASP A 22 -10.86 7.33 7.39
C ASP A 22 -9.68 6.95 6.46
N GLU A 23 -8.59 7.72 6.47
CA GLU A 23 -7.40 7.43 5.68
C GLU A 23 -6.70 6.15 6.18
N ILE A 24 -6.61 5.96 7.49
CA ILE A 24 -6.10 4.72 8.08
C ILE A 24 -6.98 3.54 7.70
N GLU A 25 -8.30 3.67 7.81
CA GLU A 25 -9.24 2.60 7.48
C GLU A 25 -9.11 2.19 6.01
N ALA A 26 -9.02 3.15 5.10
CA ALA A 26 -8.82 2.91 3.67
C ALA A 26 -7.48 2.21 3.38
N LEU A 27 -6.40 2.66 4.03
CA LEU A 27 -5.06 2.05 3.86
C LEU A 27 -5.03 0.62 4.40
N VAL A 28 -5.67 0.35 5.53
CA VAL A 28 -5.77 -0.99 6.12
C VAL A 28 -6.54 -1.93 5.22
N LEU A 29 -7.73 -1.52 4.79
CA LEU A 29 -8.60 -2.32 3.92
C LEU A 29 -7.89 -2.64 2.59
N GLY A 30 -7.30 -1.63 1.94
CA GLY A 30 -6.56 -1.81 0.70
C GLY A 30 -5.32 -2.69 0.86
N SER A 31 -4.57 -2.51 1.95
CA SER A 31 -3.37 -3.32 2.22
C SER A 31 -3.71 -4.78 2.49
N ARG A 32 -4.78 -5.06 3.25
CA ARG A 32 -5.29 -6.43 3.47
C ARG A 32 -5.74 -7.06 2.14
N TRP A 33 -6.41 -6.27 1.28
CA TRP A 33 -6.84 -6.76 -0.03
C TRP A 33 -5.65 -7.19 -0.90
N VAL A 34 -4.60 -6.38 -0.94
CA VAL A 34 -3.37 -6.70 -1.69
C VAL A 34 -2.64 -7.90 -1.06
N ALA A 35 -2.58 -7.96 0.28
CA ALA A 35 -1.95 -9.05 1.02
C ALA A 35 -2.57 -10.43 0.74
N ASP A 36 -3.86 -10.46 0.43
CA ASP A 36 -4.63 -11.70 0.23
C ASP A 36 -4.86 -12.05 -1.25
N ARG A 37 -4.72 -11.08 -2.18
CA ARG A 37 -5.06 -11.28 -3.60
C ARG A 37 -3.96 -11.04 -4.61
N ALA A 38 -2.89 -10.34 -4.25
CA ALA A 38 -1.78 -10.14 -5.17
C ALA A 38 -0.82 -11.34 -5.16
N ASP A 39 0.09 -11.40 -6.14
CA ASP A 39 1.20 -12.36 -6.07
C ASP A 39 2.03 -12.18 -4.79
N ASP A 40 2.63 -13.29 -4.37
CA ASP A 40 3.37 -13.45 -3.12
C ASP A 40 4.29 -12.26 -2.78
N PRO A 41 5.17 -11.78 -3.69
CA PRO A 41 6.03 -10.64 -3.39
C PRO A 41 5.26 -9.36 -3.01
N LEU A 42 4.18 -9.03 -3.73
CA LEU A 42 3.42 -7.82 -3.42
C LEU A 42 2.53 -8.01 -2.21
N GLY A 43 1.99 -9.21 -2.01
CA GLY A 43 1.23 -9.53 -0.81
C GLY A 43 2.10 -9.35 0.44
N GLN A 44 3.35 -9.83 0.40
CA GLN A 44 4.30 -9.63 1.49
C GLN A 44 4.70 -8.15 1.67
N ALA A 45 4.89 -7.41 0.57
CA ALA A 45 5.15 -5.97 0.63
C ALA A 45 4.00 -5.20 1.30
N ALA A 46 2.75 -5.58 1.03
CA ALA A 46 1.57 -4.98 1.65
C ALA A 46 1.51 -5.25 3.16
N ARG A 47 1.77 -6.49 3.60
CA ARG A 47 1.86 -6.82 5.05
C ARG A 47 2.96 -6.01 5.74
N ASN A 48 4.12 -5.89 5.10
CA ASN A 48 5.23 -5.10 5.64
C ASN A 48 4.91 -3.60 5.71
N ALA A 49 4.20 -3.05 4.72
CA ALA A 49 3.76 -1.66 4.74
C ALA A 49 2.76 -1.41 5.89
N LEU A 50 1.78 -2.30 6.06
CA LEU A 50 0.80 -2.22 7.13
C LEU A 50 1.47 -2.25 8.52
N ALA A 51 2.46 -3.13 8.72
CA ALA A 51 3.23 -3.19 9.97
C ALA A 51 3.97 -1.88 10.26
N LYS A 52 4.55 -1.24 9.24
CA LYS A 52 5.23 0.06 9.39
C LYS A 52 4.25 1.20 9.71
N ILE A 53 3.07 1.20 9.07
CA ILE A 53 2.01 2.16 9.36
C ILE A 53 1.58 1.99 10.81
N ALA A 54 1.22 0.78 11.24
CA ALA A 54 0.80 0.48 12.60
C ALA A 54 1.83 0.97 13.64
N ALA A 55 3.13 0.80 13.37
CA ALA A 55 4.22 1.20 14.26
C ALA A 55 4.28 2.72 14.58
N VAL A 56 3.75 3.58 13.69
CA VAL A 56 3.74 5.03 13.87
C VAL A 56 2.38 5.59 14.32
N LEU A 57 1.34 4.74 14.43
CA LEU A 57 0.03 5.17 14.92
C LEU A 57 0.00 5.34 16.45
N PRO A 58 -0.79 6.31 16.95
CA PRO A 58 -1.25 6.35 18.33
C PRO A 58 -1.87 5.02 18.76
N THR A 59 -1.76 4.69 20.04
CA THR A 59 -2.21 3.41 20.62
C THR A 59 -3.68 3.14 20.34
N GLU A 60 -4.53 4.16 20.39
CA GLU A 60 -5.97 4.08 20.19
C GLU A 60 -6.31 3.63 18.76
N LEU A 61 -5.65 4.23 17.76
CA LEU A 61 -5.83 3.88 16.35
C LEU A 61 -5.23 2.52 16.02
N ARG A 62 -4.10 2.16 16.64
CA ARG A 62 -3.51 0.81 16.50
C ARG A 62 -4.46 -0.26 17.04
N ASN A 63 -5.05 -0.05 18.21
CA ASN A 63 -6.01 -0.99 18.78
C ASN A 63 -7.27 -1.11 17.92
N ALA A 64 -7.76 0.00 17.35
CA ALA A 64 -8.88 -0.02 16.41
C ALA A 64 -8.56 -0.82 15.14
N LEU A 65 -7.33 -0.73 14.63
CA LEU A 65 -6.84 -1.47 13.47
C LEU A 65 -6.78 -2.99 13.72
N ASP A 66 -6.29 -3.39 14.90
CA ASP A 66 -6.23 -4.79 15.33
C ASP A 66 -7.62 -5.37 15.60
N ALA A 67 -8.54 -4.55 16.15
CA ALA A 67 -9.93 -4.92 16.40
C ALA A 67 -10.83 -4.84 15.15
N SER A 68 -10.37 -4.20 14.07
CA SER A 68 -11.18 -3.94 12.88
C SER A 68 -11.60 -5.24 12.20
N ALA A 69 -12.91 -5.48 12.20
CA ALA A 69 -13.59 -6.59 11.51
C ALA A 69 -13.77 -6.35 10.00
N LEU A 70 -13.05 -5.39 9.42
CA LEU A 70 -13.00 -5.20 7.99
C LEU A 70 -12.19 -6.35 7.38
N PHE A 71 -12.93 -7.39 7.02
CA PHE A 71 -12.42 -8.53 6.30
C PHE A 71 -12.60 -8.33 4.82
N VAL A 72 -11.57 -8.70 4.10
CA VAL A 72 -11.64 -8.82 2.66
C VAL A 72 -12.34 -10.16 2.38
N GLY A 73 -13.63 -10.10 2.01
CA GLY A 73 -14.40 -11.31 1.71
C GLY A 73 -13.71 -12.18 0.66
N ALA A 74 -13.86 -13.51 0.72
CA ALA A 74 -13.19 -14.43 -0.18
C ALA A 74 -13.50 -14.10 -1.65
N GLY A 75 -12.46 -13.91 -2.46
CA GLY A 75 -12.59 -13.75 -3.92
C GLY A 75 -12.47 -15.10 -4.61
N ALA A 76 -12.80 -15.14 -5.90
CA ALA A 76 -12.45 -16.29 -6.72
C ALA A 76 -10.94 -16.55 -6.62
N VAL A 77 -10.56 -17.75 -6.21
CA VAL A 77 -9.16 -18.19 -6.21
C VAL A 77 -8.71 -18.28 -7.66
N ILE A 78 -7.84 -17.35 -8.08
CA ILE A 78 -7.22 -17.43 -9.40
C ILE A 78 -6.10 -18.45 -9.28
N ALA A 79 -6.38 -19.70 -9.65
CA ALA A 79 -5.48 -20.84 -9.49
C ALA A 79 -4.22 -20.81 -10.39
N ALA A 80 -4.09 -19.80 -11.25
CA ALA A 80 -2.97 -19.63 -12.17
C ALA A 80 -2.43 -18.21 -12.05
N GLY A 81 -1.11 -18.07 -11.89
CA GLY A 81 -0.47 -16.79 -12.19
C GLY A 81 0.51 -16.21 -11.20
N ASP A 82 0.89 -16.82 -10.07
CA ASP A 82 1.81 -16.12 -9.15
C ASP A 82 3.14 -15.74 -9.82
N GLN A 83 3.71 -16.66 -10.61
CA GLN A 83 4.93 -16.35 -11.38
C GLN A 83 4.63 -15.42 -12.57
N GLU A 84 3.52 -15.64 -13.28
CA GLU A 84 3.13 -14.83 -14.43
C GLU A 84 2.78 -13.39 -14.03
N LEU A 85 2.11 -13.16 -12.91
CA LEU A 85 1.75 -11.85 -12.36
C LEU A 85 2.98 -11.08 -11.93
N VAL A 86 3.97 -11.74 -11.32
CA VAL A 86 5.27 -11.14 -11.04
C VAL A 86 5.94 -10.70 -12.34
N ALA A 87 5.98 -11.57 -13.36
CA ALA A 87 6.57 -11.26 -14.66
C ALA A 87 5.83 -10.13 -15.38
N ILE A 88 4.49 -10.13 -15.34
CA ILE A 88 3.63 -9.09 -15.91
C ILE A 88 3.90 -7.75 -15.23
N ARG A 89 3.92 -7.72 -13.89
CA ARG A 89 4.18 -6.49 -13.15
C ARG A 89 5.58 -5.95 -13.44
N HIS A 90 6.58 -6.82 -13.51
CA HIS A 90 7.93 -6.40 -13.88
C HIS A 90 7.93 -5.78 -15.28
N ALA A 91 7.30 -6.43 -16.25
CA ALA A 91 7.21 -5.91 -17.61
C ALA A 91 6.46 -4.58 -17.70
N ILE A 92 5.40 -4.37 -16.90
CA ILE A 92 4.73 -3.07 -16.80
C ILE A 92 5.69 -2.00 -16.28
N ARG A 93 6.42 -2.27 -15.18
CA ARG A 93 7.38 -1.32 -14.58
C ARG A 93 8.56 -1.01 -15.49
N SER A 94 8.99 -1.96 -16.31
CA SER A 94 10.08 -1.80 -17.27
C SER A 94 9.60 -1.46 -18.68
N GLU A 95 8.32 -1.10 -18.85
CA GLU A 95 7.70 -0.75 -20.13
C GLU A 95 8.00 -1.75 -21.26
N SER A 96 8.06 -3.04 -20.92
CA SER A 96 8.51 -4.11 -21.80
C SER A 96 7.34 -4.91 -22.37
N LYS A 97 7.42 -5.27 -23.66
CA LYS A 97 6.40 -6.09 -24.33
C LYS A 97 6.48 -7.55 -23.85
N LEU A 98 5.31 -8.18 -23.67
CA LEU A 98 5.20 -9.60 -23.37
C LEU A 98 4.65 -10.38 -24.56
N ARG A 99 5.15 -11.60 -24.74
CA ARG A 99 4.57 -12.57 -25.68
C ARG A 99 3.78 -13.60 -24.89
N ILE A 100 2.47 -13.52 -25.00
CA ILE A 100 1.54 -14.43 -24.32
C ILE A 100 1.17 -15.55 -25.29
N ARG A 101 1.33 -16.79 -24.84
CA ARG A 101 0.78 -17.96 -25.55
C ARG A 101 -0.52 -18.33 -24.85
N TYR A 102 -1.64 -18.10 -25.52
CA TYR A 102 -2.98 -18.42 -25.02
C TYR A 102 -3.51 -19.66 -25.75
N ARG A 103 -4.26 -20.51 -25.04
CA ARG A 103 -4.90 -21.71 -25.60
C ARG A 103 -6.41 -21.57 -25.47
#